data_AF-A0A963RCI0-F1
#
_entry.id   AF-A0A963RCI0-F1
#
_cell.length_a   1.000
_cell.length_b   1.000
_cell.length_c   1.000
_cell.angle_alpha   90.00
_cell.angle_beta   90.00
_cell.angle_gamma   90.00
#
_symmetry.space_group_name_H-M   'P 1'
#
loop_
_entity.id
_entity.type
_entity.pdbx_description
1 polymer ?
#
loop_
_entity_poly.entity_id
_entity_poly.type
_entity_poly.pdbx_seq_one_letter_code
_entity_poly.pdbx_strand_id
1 'polypeptide(L)'
;KLGIDVDDIRKVNPRIVYARGSGHGPKGPDADRPGYDAISWWSRGSLNQSAMDLAGLDWPTSGMVGHGDGMSGLVFAGGICAALLNRERGGDPMVVDSSLLGTAAWFNGLEIMDWSGKTRKPPTSAAQRPALPDNVPSELASATLAIYQTSDFRFIYLLFLTNDDRDFADLCQRAGRPELAEDARFATRKERTAHSRELMAIFDEMFAGRTFEDWKAVLAEARG
;
A
#
# COMPACT_ATOMS: atom_id res chain seq x y z
N LYS A 1 23.48 -31.15 -8.94
CA LYS A 1 24.20 -31.21 -10.25
C LYS A 1 25.47 -30.37 -10.28
N LEU A 2 25.51 -29.21 -9.61
CA LEU A 2 26.70 -28.34 -9.58
C LEU A 2 27.57 -28.51 -8.32
N GLY A 3 27.13 -29.29 -7.32
CA GLY A 3 27.88 -29.50 -6.07
C GLY A 3 27.93 -28.25 -5.19
N ILE A 4 26.89 -27.41 -5.26
CA ILE A 4 26.78 -26.15 -4.54
C ILE A 4 25.60 -26.14 -3.57
N ASP A 5 24.99 -27.29 -3.30
CA ASP A 5 23.91 -27.37 -2.33
C ASP A 5 24.46 -27.11 -0.91
N VAL A 6 23.56 -26.81 0.04
CA VAL A 6 23.92 -26.42 1.42
C VAL A 6 24.91 -27.40 2.05
N ASP A 7 24.65 -28.70 1.90
CA ASP A 7 25.48 -29.75 2.47
C ASP A 7 26.85 -29.85 1.78
N ASP A 8 26.94 -29.54 0.48
CA ASP A 8 28.22 -29.56 -0.25
C ASP A 8 29.11 -28.40 0.19
N ILE A 9 28.56 -27.19 0.31
CA ILE A 9 29.33 -26.03 0.78
C ILE A 9 29.72 -26.19 2.25
N ARG A 10 28.87 -26.78 3.09
CA ARG A 10 29.17 -26.99 4.52
C ARG A 10 30.27 -28.02 4.78
N LYS A 11 30.55 -28.96 3.86
CA LYS A 11 31.74 -29.84 3.95
C LYS A 11 33.04 -29.02 3.95
N VAL A 12 33.05 -27.86 3.29
CA VAL A 12 34.23 -26.97 3.19
C VAL A 12 34.19 -25.86 4.24
N ASN A 13 33.03 -25.24 4.45
CA ASN A 13 32.83 -24.21 5.47
C ASN A 13 31.60 -24.51 6.33
N PRO A 14 31.76 -25.21 7.47
CA PRO A 14 30.64 -25.57 8.33
C PRO A 14 29.89 -24.37 8.92
N ARG A 15 30.52 -23.19 8.98
CA ARG A 15 29.96 -21.96 9.57
C ARG A 15 29.39 -20.97 8.54
N ILE A 16 29.25 -21.38 7.27
CA ILE A 16 28.71 -20.54 6.22
C ILE A 16 27.25 -20.15 6.53
N VAL A 17 26.91 -18.87 6.30
CA VAL A 17 25.51 -18.45 6.13
C VAL A 17 25.18 -18.69 4.66
N TYR A 18 24.27 -19.61 4.37
CA TYR A 18 23.91 -19.97 3.00
C TYR A 18 22.62 -19.25 2.61
N ALA A 19 22.66 -18.39 1.60
CA ALA A 19 21.52 -17.54 1.24
C ALA A 19 20.94 -17.95 -0.13
N ARG A 20 19.62 -18.12 -0.22
CA ARG A 20 18.90 -18.49 -1.45
C ARG A 20 17.73 -17.56 -1.71
N GLY A 21 17.73 -16.92 -2.89
CA GLY A 21 16.59 -16.20 -3.44
C GLY A 21 15.87 -17.04 -4.48
N SER A 22 14.54 -16.95 -4.54
CA SER A 22 13.71 -17.68 -5.51
C SER A 22 12.45 -16.90 -5.88
N GLY A 23 11.73 -17.36 -6.90
CA GLY A 23 10.43 -16.78 -7.24
C GLY A 23 9.34 -17.08 -6.21
N HIS A 24 9.21 -18.35 -5.84
CA HIS A 24 8.05 -18.85 -5.10
C HIS A 24 8.38 -19.38 -3.69
N GLY A 25 9.67 -19.49 -3.35
CA GLY A 25 10.14 -20.05 -2.08
C GLY A 25 10.52 -21.51 -2.19
N PRO A 26 11.16 -22.06 -1.14
CA PRO A 26 11.72 -23.42 -1.16
C PRO A 26 10.67 -24.53 -0.92
N LYS A 27 9.39 -24.18 -0.74
CA LYS A 27 8.32 -25.12 -0.35
C LYS A 27 7.12 -24.97 -1.27
N GLY A 28 6.37 -26.07 -1.39
CA GLY A 28 5.13 -26.12 -2.15
C GLY A 28 5.33 -26.54 -3.61
N PRO A 29 4.22 -26.72 -4.35
CA PRO A 29 4.24 -27.29 -5.70
C PRO A 29 4.97 -26.42 -6.74
N ASP A 30 5.18 -25.13 -6.44
CA ASP A 30 5.84 -24.18 -7.34
C ASP A 30 7.31 -23.90 -6.97
N ALA A 31 7.89 -24.63 -6.01
CA ALA A 31 9.23 -24.34 -5.50
C ALA A 31 10.30 -24.38 -6.61
N ASP A 32 10.18 -25.32 -7.55
CA ASP A 32 11.10 -25.49 -8.68
C ASP A 32 10.68 -24.71 -9.93
N ARG A 33 9.60 -23.90 -9.86
CA ARG A 33 9.16 -23.11 -11.00
C ARG A 33 9.97 -21.81 -11.12
N PRO A 34 10.32 -21.40 -12.36
CA PRO A 34 10.94 -20.11 -12.58
C PRO A 34 10.00 -19.00 -12.13
N GLY A 35 10.58 -17.95 -11.56
CA GLY A 35 9.84 -16.77 -11.11
C GLY A 35 10.55 -15.50 -11.53
N TYR A 36 9.74 -14.50 -11.82
CA TYR A 36 10.15 -13.14 -12.13
C TYR A 36 9.22 -12.19 -11.38
N ASP A 37 9.66 -10.96 -11.16
CA ASP A 37 8.91 -9.92 -10.47
C ASP A 37 7.45 -9.84 -10.93
N ALA A 38 7.23 -9.72 -12.24
CA ALA A 38 5.89 -9.61 -12.84
C ALA A 38 4.97 -10.79 -12.46
N ILE A 39 5.47 -12.03 -12.54
CA ILE A 39 4.65 -13.24 -12.38
C ILE A 39 4.53 -13.70 -10.92
N SER A 40 5.58 -13.51 -10.13
CA SER A 40 5.66 -14.04 -8.76
C SER A 40 5.28 -13.00 -7.71
N TRP A 41 5.71 -11.75 -7.89
CA TRP A 41 5.38 -10.66 -6.97
C TRP A 41 4.08 -9.97 -7.34
N TRP A 42 4.03 -9.40 -8.56
CA TRP A 42 2.92 -8.56 -9.00
C TRP A 42 1.62 -9.33 -9.18
N SER A 43 1.63 -10.37 -10.01
CA SER A 43 0.41 -11.12 -10.35
C SER A 43 -0.11 -11.99 -9.22
N ARG A 44 0.77 -12.49 -8.34
CA ARG A 44 0.40 -13.46 -7.29
C ARG A 44 0.36 -12.88 -5.88
N GLY A 45 0.93 -11.69 -5.66
CA GLY A 45 0.93 -10.99 -4.39
C GLY A 45 -0.10 -9.85 -4.33
N SER A 46 -1.29 -10.05 -4.89
CA SER A 46 -2.45 -9.12 -4.95
C SER A 46 -2.28 -7.75 -5.63
N LEU A 47 -1.06 -7.22 -5.79
CA LEU A 47 -0.86 -5.84 -6.26
C LEU A 47 -1.45 -5.59 -7.66
N ASN A 48 -1.40 -6.57 -8.57
CA ASN A 48 -2.02 -6.43 -9.89
C ASN A 48 -3.54 -6.28 -9.79
N GLN A 49 -4.19 -7.10 -8.95
CA GLN A 49 -5.64 -7.01 -8.72
C GLN A 49 -6.02 -5.69 -8.06
N SER A 50 -5.28 -5.26 -7.03
CA SER A 50 -5.55 -3.97 -6.36
C SER A 50 -5.38 -2.80 -7.35
N ALA A 51 -4.36 -2.83 -8.22
CA ALA A 51 -4.18 -1.81 -9.24
C ALA A 51 -5.32 -1.79 -10.28
N MET A 52 -5.79 -2.97 -10.70
CA MET A 52 -6.94 -3.10 -11.59
C MET A 52 -8.21 -2.52 -10.95
N ASP A 53 -8.51 -2.91 -9.71
CA ASP A 53 -9.70 -2.46 -8.98
C ASP A 53 -9.70 -0.94 -8.80
N LEU A 54 -8.54 -0.36 -8.42
CA LEU A 54 -8.39 1.08 -8.22
C LEU A 54 -8.50 1.89 -9.51
N ALA A 55 -7.95 1.38 -10.61
CA ALA A 55 -7.98 2.06 -11.91
C ALA A 55 -9.22 1.71 -12.75
N GLY A 56 -10.10 0.81 -12.26
CA GLY A 56 -11.24 0.32 -13.02
C GLY A 56 -10.84 -0.39 -14.31
N LEU A 57 -9.75 -1.17 -14.27
CA LEU A 57 -9.22 -1.88 -15.43
C LEU A 57 -9.72 -3.33 -15.47
N ASP A 58 -10.19 -3.76 -16.64
CA ASP A 58 -10.59 -5.15 -16.89
C ASP A 58 -9.40 -6.03 -17.34
N TRP A 59 -8.20 -5.48 -17.45
CA TRP A 59 -6.98 -6.19 -17.85
C TRP A 59 -5.78 -5.86 -16.93
N PRO A 60 -4.91 -6.83 -16.63
CA PRO A 60 -3.77 -6.63 -15.73
C PRO A 60 -2.79 -5.58 -16.21
N THR A 61 -2.22 -4.85 -15.25
CA THR A 61 -1.15 -3.87 -15.51
C THR A 61 0.20 -4.59 -15.66
N SER A 62 1.13 -3.99 -16.40
CA SER A 62 2.49 -4.55 -16.56
C SER A 62 3.37 -4.45 -15.31
N GLY A 63 2.86 -3.78 -14.26
CA GLY A 63 3.63 -3.50 -13.04
C GLY A 63 4.78 -2.52 -13.24
N MET A 64 5.36 -2.06 -12.14
CA MET A 64 6.61 -1.29 -12.16
C MET A 64 7.80 -2.27 -12.18
N VAL A 65 8.70 -2.09 -13.15
CA VAL A 65 9.85 -2.98 -13.37
C VAL A 65 10.74 -3.04 -12.12
N GLY A 66 11.00 -4.25 -11.63
CA GLY A 66 11.94 -4.52 -10.54
C GLY A 66 11.44 -4.05 -9.16
N HIS A 67 10.15 -3.75 -9.01
CA HIS A 67 9.60 -3.25 -7.76
C HIS A 67 9.69 -4.28 -6.63
N GLY A 68 9.17 -5.48 -6.87
CA GLY A 68 9.28 -6.60 -5.92
C GLY A 68 10.71 -7.11 -5.81
N ASP A 69 11.48 -7.15 -6.90
CA ASP A 69 12.91 -7.49 -6.86
C ASP A 69 13.70 -6.62 -5.88
N GLY A 70 13.49 -5.29 -5.92
CA GLY A 70 14.15 -4.35 -5.00
C GLY A 70 13.73 -4.58 -3.55
N MET A 71 12.44 -4.78 -3.29
CA MET A 71 11.90 -5.03 -1.95
C MET A 71 12.37 -6.38 -1.38
N SER A 72 12.31 -7.45 -2.19
CA SER A 72 12.85 -8.77 -1.85
C SER A 72 14.34 -8.70 -1.57
N GLY A 73 15.11 -7.95 -2.36
CA GLY A 73 16.54 -7.75 -2.14
C GLY A 73 16.84 -7.15 -0.76
N LEU A 74 16.07 -6.14 -0.35
CA LEU A 74 16.24 -5.50 0.96
C LEU A 74 15.88 -6.46 2.12
N VAL A 75 14.76 -7.18 2.02
CA VAL A 75 14.37 -8.20 3.01
C VAL A 75 15.41 -9.31 3.10
N PHE A 76 15.96 -9.72 1.96
CA PHE A 76 16.97 -10.77 1.89
C PHE A 76 18.29 -10.33 2.54
N ALA A 77 18.74 -9.09 2.27
CA ALA A 77 19.89 -8.50 2.94
C ALA A 77 19.70 -8.46 4.46
N GLY A 78 18.53 -8.04 4.94
CA GLY A 78 18.18 -8.06 6.37
C GLY A 78 18.26 -9.46 6.98
N GLY A 79 17.74 -10.48 6.30
CA GLY A 79 17.84 -11.88 6.72
C GLY A 79 19.29 -12.39 6.80
N ILE A 80 20.13 -12.00 5.83
CA ILE A 80 21.56 -12.31 5.82
C ILE A 80 22.26 -11.63 6.99
N CYS A 81 22.01 -10.33 7.24
CA CYS A 81 22.57 -9.62 8.39
C CYS A 81 22.18 -10.26 9.72
N ALA A 82 20.91 -10.67 9.88
CA ALA A 82 20.44 -11.37 11.07
C ALA A 82 21.15 -12.73 11.27
N ALA A 83 21.32 -13.49 10.18
CA ALA A 83 22.05 -14.77 10.22
C ALA A 83 23.54 -14.59 10.54
N LEU A 84 24.18 -13.54 10.01
CA LEU A 84 25.55 -13.18 10.36
C LEU A 84 25.68 -12.79 11.83
N LEU A 85 24.77 -11.97 12.37
CA LEU A 85 24.76 -11.62 13.79
C LEU A 85 24.54 -12.85 14.68
N ASN A 86 23.65 -13.76 14.30
CA ASN A 86 23.46 -15.04 15.00
C ASN A 86 24.77 -15.82 15.07
N ARG A 87 25.48 -15.91 13.94
CA ARG A 87 26.78 -16.57 13.86
C ARG A 87 27.84 -15.92 14.77
N GLU A 88 27.93 -14.59 14.78
CA GLU A 88 28.86 -13.85 15.65
C GLU A 88 28.55 -14.07 17.14
N ARG A 89 27.28 -14.28 17.49
CA ARG A 89 26.83 -14.60 18.85
C ARG A 89 26.95 -16.07 19.24
N GLY A 90 27.62 -16.89 18.41
CA GLY A 90 27.85 -18.30 18.69
C GLY A 90 26.67 -19.22 18.34
N GLY A 91 25.66 -18.71 17.64
CA GLY A 91 24.55 -19.53 17.14
C GLY A 91 24.95 -20.42 15.96
N ASP A 92 24.07 -21.39 15.68
CA ASP A 92 24.23 -22.36 14.60
C ASP A 92 24.22 -21.71 13.20
N PRO A 93 24.92 -22.30 12.21
CA PRO A 93 24.91 -21.82 10.84
C PRO A 93 23.51 -21.88 10.23
N MET A 94 23.05 -20.76 9.67
CA MET A 94 21.70 -20.63 9.12
C MET A 94 21.68 -20.72 7.60
N VAL A 95 20.56 -21.22 7.07
CA VAL A 95 20.16 -21.02 5.68
C VAL A 95 19.13 -19.90 5.67
N VAL A 96 19.34 -18.88 4.84
CA VAL A 96 18.41 -17.76 4.65
C VAL A 96 17.69 -17.98 3.33
N ASP A 97 16.40 -18.25 3.40
CA ASP A 97 15.53 -18.37 2.22
C ASP A 97 14.66 -17.12 2.10
N SER A 98 14.62 -16.54 0.89
CA SER A 98 13.70 -15.47 0.54
C SER A 98 13.06 -15.75 -0.82
N SER A 99 11.86 -15.23 -1.03
CA SER A 99 11.19 -15.33 -2.32
C SER A 99 10.36 -14.12 -2.67
N LEU A 100 10.22 -13.87 -3.97
CA LEU A 100 9.34 -12.82 -4.49
C LEU A 100 7.92 -13.02 -3.94
N LEU A 101 7.34 -14.22 -4.07
CA LEU A 101 5.99 -14.47 -3.60
C LEU A 101 5.84 -14.30 -2.08
N GLY A 102 6.80 -14.80 -1.28
CA GLY A 102 6.73 -14.72 0.17
C GLY A 102 6.84 -13.30 0.68
N THR A 103 7.72 -12.51 0.07
CA THR A 103 7.89 -11.11 0.40
C THR A 103 6.69 -10.29 -0.11
N ALA A 104 6.11 -10.61 -1.27
CA ALA A 104 4.87 -9.98 -1.74
C ALA A 104 3.70 -10.20 -0.78
N ALA A 105 3.53 -11.44 -0.31
CA ALA A 105 2.49 -11.80 0.64
C ALA A 105 2.64 -11.04 1.97
N TRP A 106 3.87 -10.75 2.40
CA TRP A 106 4.12 -9.96 3.60
C TRP A 106 3.73 -8.49 3.41
N PHE A 107 4.23 -7.84 2.37
CA PHE A 107 3.97 -6.40 2.15
C PHE A 107 2.52 -6.12 1.76
N ASN A 108 1.89 -7.03 1.03
CA ASN A 108 0.52 -6.86 0.54
C ASN A 108 -0.50 -7.65 1.39
N GLY A 109 -0.12 -8.10 2.59
CA GLY A 109 -0.93 -8.97 3.43
C GLY A 109 -2.31 -8.37 3.79
N LEU A 110 -2.39 -7.05 3.99
CA LEU A 110 -3.67 -6.36 4.26
C LEU A 110 -4.63 -6.48 3.07
N GLU A 111 -4.15 -6.25 1.85
CA GLU A 111 -4.93 -6.37 0.62
C GLU A 111 -5.36 -7.83 0.37
N ILE A 112 -4.46 -8.78 0.60
CA ILE A 112 -4.77 -10.22 0.48
C ILE A 112 -5.86 -10.62 1.48
N MET A 113 -5.79 -10.13 2.72
CA MET A 113 -6.80 -10.40 3.74
C MET A 113 -8.15 -9.78 3.39
N ASP A 114 -8.19 -8.54 2.90
CA ASP A 114 -9.43 -7.90 2.44
C ASP A 114 -10.11 -8.72 1.33
N TRP A 115 -9.34 -9.15 0.31
CA TRP A 115 -9.87 -10.01 -0.75
C TRP A 115 -10.36 -11.38 -0.26
N SER A 116 -9.75 -11.93 0.79
CA SER A 116 -10.18 -13.20 1.39
C SER A 116 -11.45 -13.08 2.26
N GLY A 117 -11.75 -11.87 2.73
CA GLY A 117 -12.77 -11.59 3.76
C GLY A 117 -14.22 -11.51 3.29
N LYS A 118 -14.53 -11.80 2.02
CA LYS A 118 -15.86 -11.58 1.38
C LYS A 118 -16.34 -10.12 1.37
N THR A 119 -15.48 -9.15 1.72
CA THR A 119 -15.82 -7.72 1.82
C THR A 119 -15.82 -7.01 0.46
N ARG A 120 -15.06 -7.51 -0.52
CA ARG A 120 -15.02 -6.97 -1.89
C ARG A 120 -15.59 -7.94 -2.91
N LYS A 121 -16.47 -7.44 -3.77
CA LYS A 121 -16.84 -8.09 -5.04
C LYS A 121 -16.04 -7.44 -6.17
N PRO A 122 -15.53 -8.20 -7.16
CA PRO A 122 -14.84 -7.61 -8.29
C PRO A 122 -15.78 -6.62 -9.01
N PRO A 123 -15.27 -5.46 -9.45
CA PRO A 123 -16.08 -4.47 -10.16
C PRO A 123 -16.60 -5.04 -11.49
N THR A 124 -17.83 -4.67 -11.87
CA THR A 124 -18.52 -5.22 -13.05
C THR A 124 -18.49 -4.31 -14.29
N SER A 125 -17.79 -3.17 -14.26
CA SER A 125 -17.58 -2.34 -15.47
C SER A 125 -16.64 -1.15 -15.24
N ALA A 126 -15.90 -0.78 -16.28
CA ALA A 126 -15.05 0.41 -16.34
C ALA A 126 -15.80 1.65 -16.89
N ALA A 127 -15.76 2.77 -16.16
CA ALA A 127 -15.83 4.13 -16.73
C ALA A 127 -15.37 5.19 -15.72
N GLN A 128 -14.65 6.20 -16.23
CA GLN A 128 -14.27 7.52 -15.69
C GLN A 128 -14.38 7.72 -14.17
N ARG A 129 -13.24 8.08 -13.53
CA ARG A 129 -13.03 8.32 -12.08
C ARG A 129 -14.22 7.82 -11.29
N PRO A 130 -14.23 6.56 -10.82
CA PRO A 130 -15.43 5.97 -10.28
C PRO A 130 -15.93 6.91 -9.18
N ALA A 131 -17.05 7.59 -9.45
CA ALA A 131 -17.89 8.07 -8.37
C ALA A 131 -17.97 6.86 -7.44
N LEU A 132 -17.63 7.04 -6.15
CA LEU A 132 -17.70 5.95 -5.18
C LEU A 132 -18.96 5.16 -5.50
N PRO A 133 -18.86 3.90 -5.98
CA PRO A 133 -20.03 3.20 -6.47
C PRO A 133 -21.15 3.31 -5.44
N ASP A 134 -22.41 3.52 -5.81
CA ASP A 134 -23.48 3.80 -4.83
C ASP A 134 -23.58 2.72 -3.73
N ASN A 135 -23.07 1.53 -4.02
CA ASN A 135 -22.95 0.39 -3.12
C ASN A 135 -21.69 0.37 -2.23
N VAL A 136 -20.76 1.32 -2.36
CA VAL A 136 -19.67 1.53 -1.39
C VAL A 136 -20.27 2.28 -0.19
N PRO A 137 -20.37 1.64 0.98
CA PRO A 137 -20.83 2.31 2.19
C PRO A 137 -20.04 3.60 2.40
N SER A 138 -20.70 4.68 2.81
CA SER A 138 -20.01 5.94 3.14
C SER A 138 -18.91 5.73 4.19
N GLU A 139 -19.02 4.67 5.01
CA GLU A 139 -18.01 4.22 5.97
C GLU A 139 -16.65 3.81 5.37
N LEU A 140 -16.63 3.38 4.10
CA LEU A 140 -15.39 3.04 3.37
C LEU A 140 -14.81 4.24 2.61
N ALA A 141 -15.57 5.31 2.47
CA ALA A 141 -15.12 6.58 1.92
C ALA A 141 -14.80 7.52 3.08
N SER A 142 -13.62 8.13 3.08
CA SER A 142 -13.33 9.16 4.07
C SER A 142 -12.92 10.44 3.38
N ALA A 143 -13.75 11.47 3.50
CA ALA A 143 -13.43 12.80 2.98
C ALA A 143 -12.13 13.37 3.57
N THR A 144 -11.74 12.90 4.75
CA THR A 144 -10.51 13.30 5.46
C THR A 144 -9.32 12.35 5.20
N LEU A 145 -9.52 11.30 4.41
CA LEU A 145 -8.49 10.39 3.88
C LEU A 145 -8.65 10.22 2.36
N ALA A 146 -8.67 11.34 1.63
CA ALA A 146 -8.94 11.37 0.20
C ALA A 146 -8.04 12.35 -0.55
N ILE A 147 -7.96 12.15 -1.86
CA ILE A 147 -7.17 12.95 -2.79
C ILE A 147 -8.10 13.93 -3.51
N TYR A 148 -7.75 15.21 -3.48
CA TYR A 148 -8.49 16.30 -4.09
C TYR A 148 -7.66 17.00 -5.16
N GLN A 149 -8.32 17.37 -6.26
CA GLN A 149 -7.68 18.05 -7.38
C GLN A 149 -7.76 19.57 -7.20
N THR A 150 -6.66 20.24 -7.49
CA THR A 150 -6.54 21.71 -7.48
C THR A 150 -6.79 22.30 -8.86
N SER A 151 -6.92 23.62 -8.97
CA SER A 151 -7.27 24.30 -10.23
C SER A 151 -6.24 24.10 -11.36
N ASP A 152 -4.98 23.79 -11.02
CA ASP A 152 -3.87 23.58 -11.95
C ASP A 152 -3.54 22.09 -12.19
N PHE A 153 -4.52 21.20 -12.00
CA PHE A 153 -4.42 19.75 -12.26
C PHE A 153 -3.35 19.03 -11.43
N ARG A 154 -3.04 19.59 -10.26
CA ARG A 154 -2.25 18.94 -9.21
C ARG A 154 -3.14 18.47 -8.08
N PHE A 155 -2.61 17.68 -7.16
CA PHE A 155 -3.42 16.98 -6.16
C PHE A 155 -2.91 17.23 -4.74
N ILE A 156 -3.86 17.40 -3.81
CA ILE A 156 -3.63 17.41 -2.36
C ILE A 156 -4.18 16.10 -1.80
N TYR A 157 -3.38 15.41 -0.99
CA TYR A 157 -3.84 14.24 -0.26
C TYR A 157 -4.07 14.61 1.20
N LEU A 158 -5.32 14.57 1.66
CA LEU A 158 -5.65 14.69 3.08
C LEU A 158 -5.49 13.36 3.79
N LEU A 159 -4.91 13.40 5.00
CA LEU A 159 -4.63 12.20 5.79
C LEU A 159 -4.84 12.46 7.29
N PHE A 160 -6.09 12.49 7.74
CA PHE A 160 -6.39 12.70 9.16
C PHE A 160 -6.47 11.36 9.92
N LEU A 161 -5.38 10.99 10.60
CA LEU A 161 -5.25 9.69 11.27
C LEU A 161 -5.35 9.75 12.79
N THR A 162 -4.93 10.86 13.41
CA THR A 162 -4.71 10.90 14.86
C THR A 162 -5.70 11.79 15.60
N ASN A 163 -6.01 12.98 15.08
CA ASN A 163 -6.92 13.91 15.72
C ASN A 163 -7.87 14.55 14.70
N ASP A 164 -8.67 13.69 14.06
CA ASP A 164 -9.53 14.02 12.92
C ASP A 164 -10.41 15.26 13.16
N ASP A 165 -11.04 15.40 14.33
CA ASP A 165 -11.89 16.56 14.65
C ASP A 165 -11.10 17.87 14.71
N ARG A 166 -9.91 17.85 15.33
CA ARG A 166 -9.02 19.02 15.40
C ARG A 166 -8.48 19.38 14.02
N ASP A 167 -8.00 18.38 13.28
CA ASP A 167 -7.35 18.57 11.98
C ASP A 167 -8.37 19.07 10.94
N PHE A 168 -9.61 18.56 11.01
CA PHE A 168 -10.74 19.05 10.25
C PHE A 168 -11.08 20.50 10.59
N ALA A 169 -11.17 20.86 11.87
CA ALA A 169 -11.45 22.23 12.27
C ALA A 169 -10.34 23.21 11.83
N ASP A 170 -9.07 22.82 11.94
CA ASP A 170 -7.93 23.63 11.49
C ASP A 170 -7.95 23.82 9.96
N LEU A 171 -8.22 22.77 9.19
CA LEU A 171 -8.41 22.86 7.74
C LEU A 171 -9.55 23.82 7.38
N CYS A 172 -10.72 23.66 8.01
CA CYS A 172 -11.89 24.51 7.77
C CYS A 172 -11.58 25.98 8.06
N GLN A 173 -10.92 26.26 9.18
CA GLN A 173 -10.49 27.62 9.54
C GLN A 173 -9.54 28.22 8.50
N ARG A 174 -8.54 27.46 8.04
CA ARG A 174 -7.53 27.91 7.08
C ARG A 174 -8.07 28.08 5.67
N ALA A 175 -9.00 27.21 5.28
CA ALA A 175 -9.72 27.32 4.02
C ALA A 175 -10.67 28.54 3.99
N GLY A 176 -10.89 29.20 5.14
CA GLY A 176 -11.85 30.30 5.28
C GLY A 176 -13.29 29.81 5.29
N ARG A 177 -13.51 28.56 5.72
CA ARG A 177 -14.80 27.87 5.80
C ARG A 177 -15.04 27.28 7.21
N PRO A 178 -14.83 28.05 8.30
CA PRO A 178 -14.92 27.51 9.67
C PRO A 178 -16.30 26.94 10.00
N GLU A 179 -17.35 27.39 9.32
CA GLU A 179 -18.72 26.90 9.50
C GLU A 179 -18.87 25.40 9.19
N LEU A 180 -17.99 24.82 8.36
CA LEU A 180 -18.01 23.39 8.09
C LEU A 180 -17.64 22.57 9.33
N ALA A 181 -16.82 23.10 10.24
CA ALA A 181 -16.47 22.43 11.49
C ALA A 181 -17.60 22.45 12.53
N GLU A 182 -18.52 23.42 12.40
CA GLU A 182 -19.68 23.58 13.29
C GLU A 182 -20.94 22.91 12.73
N ASP A 183 -20.96 22.57 11.44
CA ASP A 183 -22.06 21.84 10.80
C ASP A 183 -22.26 20.48 11.47
N ALA A 184 -23.48 20.21 11.94
CA ALA A 184 -23.83 18.97 12.64
C ALA A 184 -23.51 17.71 11.81
N ARG A 185 -23.50 17.81 10.47
CA ARG A 185 -23.15 16.71 9.55
C ARG A 185 -21.66 16.40 9.56
N PHE A 186 -20.81 17.34 9.94
CA PHE A 186 -19.34 17.23 9.84
C PHE A 186 -18.60 17.50 11.15
N ALA A 187 -19.30 17.85 12.23
CA ALA A 187 -18.68 18.27 13.50
C ALA A 187 -17.83 17.18 14.16
N THR A 188 -18.18 15.90 13.98
CA THR A 188 -17.42 14.77 14.53
C THR A 188 -17.00 13.82 13.43
N ARG A 189 -15.91 13.07 13.66
CA ARG A 189 -15.44 12.03 12.75
C ARG A 189 -16.55 11.07 12.33
N LYS A 190 -17.39 10.65 13.28
CA LYS A 190 -18.50 9.73 13.02
C LYS A 190 -19.48 10.34 12.02
N GLU A 191 -19.88 11.58 12.22
CA GLU A 191 -20.82 12.26 11.32
C GLU A 191 -20.16 12.51 9.95
N ARG A 192 -18.89 12.94 9.91
CA ARG A 192 -18.13 13.05 8.65
C ARG A 192 -18.10 11.75 7.88
N THR A 193 -17.88 10.62 8.55
CA THR A 193 -17.93 9.29 7.92
C THR A 193 -19.33 8.97 7.37
N ALA A 194 -20.40 9.26 8.12
CA ALA A 194 -21.77 9.05 7.64
C ALA A 194 -22.09 9.93 6.41
N HIS A 195 -21.54 11.15 6.38
CA HIS A 195 -21.76 12.16 5.34
C HIS A 195 -20.59 12.34 4.37
N SER A 196 -19.68 11.34 4.26
CA SER A 196 -18.42 11.46 3.52
C SER A 196 -18.60 11.92 2.07
N ARG A 197 -19.63 11.42 1.38
CA ARG A 197 -19.90 11.77 -0.02
C ARG A 197 -20.21 13.26 -0.19
N GLU A 198 -21.02 13.80 0.73
CA GLU A 198 -21.38 15.21 0.70
C GLU A 198 -20.17 16.09 1.04
N LEU A 199 -19.41 15.72 2.06
CA LEU A 199 -18.19 16.45 2.43
C LEU A 199 -17.12 16.39 1.33
N MET A 200 -16.98 15.26 0.64
CA MET A 200 -16.08 15.12 -0.51
C MET A 200 -16.46 16.08 -1.63
N ALA A 201 -17.74 16.23 -1.96
CA ALA A 201 -18.18 17.17 -2.99
C ALA A 201 -17.83 18.62 -2.61
N ILE A 202 -18.04 19.00 -1.35
CA ILE A 202 -17.64 20.31 -0.82
C ILE A 202 -16.12 20.51 -0.92
N PHE A 203 -15.34 19.47 -0.57
CA PHE A 203 -13.88 19.52 -0.65
C PHE A 203 -13.37 19.55 -2.10
N ASP A 204 -13.97 18.81 -3.02
CA ASP A 204 -13.63 18.87 -4.45
C ASP A 204 -13.81 20.30 -4.99
N GLU A 205 -14.94 20.95 -4.70
CA GLU A 205 -15.17 22.36 -5.08
C GLU A 205 -14.18 23.31 -4.40
N MET A 206 -13.96 23.13 -3.11
CA MET A 206 -13.03 23.95 -2.32
C MET A 206 -11.62 23.87 -2.90
N PHE A 207 -11.05 22.68 -3.04
CA PHE A 207 -9.69 22.49 -3.53
C PHE A 207 -9.53 22.91 -4.99
N ALA A 208 -10.55 22.72 -5.84
CA ALA A 208 -10.55 23.19 -7.22
C ALA A 208 -10.58 24.73 -7.36
N GLY A 209 -10.87 25.46 -6.27
CA GLY A 209 -10.93 26.92 -6.28
C GLY A 209 -9.58 27.65 -6.25
N ARG A 210 -8.46 26.96 -5.97
CA ARG A 210 -7.11 27.56 -5.90
C ARG A 210 -6.05 26.65 -6.50
N THR A 211 -4.89 27.22 -6.80
CA THR A 211 -3.75 26.44 -7.30
C THR A 211 -3.13 25.60 -6.18
N PHE A 212 -2.35 24.59 -6.55
CA PHE A 212 -1.57 23.81 -5.59
C PHE A 212 -0.62 24.66 -4.75
N GLU A 213 0.03 25.68 -5.34
CA GLU A 213 0.94 26.54 -4.60
C GLU A 213 0.21 27.39 -3.55
N ASP A 214 -0.99 27.88 -3.86
CA ASP A 214 -1.83 28.59 -2.89
C ASP A 214 -2.25 27.66 -1.74
N TRP A 215 -2.71 26.44 -2.06
CA TRP A 215 -3.08 25.46 -1.04
C TRP A 215 -1.89 25.05 -0.18
N LYS A 216 -0.71 24.88 -0.78
CA LYS A 216 0.52 24.61 -0.03
C LYS A 216 0.82 25.74 0.95
N ALA A 217 0.64 27.00 0.57
CA ALA A 217 0.81 28.13 1.48
C ALA A 217 -0.24 28.14 2.61
N VAL A 218 -1.51 27.87 2.28
CA VAL A 218 -2.61 27.79 3.27
C VAL A 218 -2.39 26.68 4.30
N LEU A 219 -1.89 25.53 3.84
CA LEU A 219 -1.69 24.31 4.64
C LEU A 219 -0.30 24.23 5.28
N ALA A 220 0.64 25.12 4.95
CA ALA A 220 2.02 25.06 5.45
C ALA A 220 2.13 25.08 6.98
N GLU A 221 1.18 25.72 7.65
CA GLU A 221 1.13 25.84 9.10
C GLU A 221 0.04 24.95 9.73
N ALA A 222 -0.57 24.06 8.95
CA ALA A 222 -1.58 23.13 9.44
C ALA A 222 -1.02 22.28 10.59
N ARG A 223 -1.85 22.06 11.62
CA ARG A 223 -1.46 21.34 12.84
C ARG A 223 -1.61 19.82 12.71
N GLY A 224 -2.11 19.35 11.57
CA GLY A 224 -2.28 17.95 11.18
C GLY A 224 -2.23 17.82 9.67
#